data_AF-A0A0U5F9Q3-F1
#
_entry.id   AF-A0A0U5F9Q3-F1
#
_cell.length_a   1.000
_cell.length_b   1.000
_cell.length_c   1.000
_cell.angle_alpha   90.00
_cell.angle_beta   90.00
_cell.angle_gamma   90.00
#
_symmetry.space_group_name_H-M   'P 1'
#
loop_
_entity.id
_entity.type
_entity.pdbx_description
1 polymer ?
#
loop_
_entity_poly.entity_id
_entity_poly.type
_entity_poly.pdbx_seq_one_letter_code
_entity_poly.pdbx_strand_id
1 'polypeptide(L)'
;MPARSARCIRARWRRRLVNRSDAVIGHAVDVWGGGWDVSEQRTTSHGWSVLLGWPDDVERGRGGQGAAVVLTQPLAQYLTEKRPRDVDLPIGRTVIKRLRRDLGLRWDWDAWWSDRADDLRSMKLEAFAAQHGCSVGAASQRRAALGLHHQSRNPDTPIC
;
A
#
# COMPACT_ATOMS: atom_id res chain seq x y z
N MET A 1 58.27 13.79 1.84
CA MET A 1 57.95 12.73 2.83
C MET A 1 58.75 13.02 4.10
N PRO A 2 58.28 12.73 5.33
CA PRO A 2 56.95 12.26 5.78
C PRO A 2 56.38 12.99 7.03
N ALA A 3 55.09 12.73 7.32
CA ALA A 3 54.50 12.36 8.63
C ALA A 3 54.59 13.33 9.85
N ARG A 4 53.69 13.37 10.83
CA ARG A 4 52.41 12.71 11.20
C ARG A 4 52.00 13.35 12.54
N SER A 5 50.70 13.29 12.87
CA SER A 5 50.15 13.17 14.24
C SER A 5 50.34 14.34 15.23
N ALA A 6 49.49 14.59 16.22
CA ALA A 6 48.12 14.18 16.56
C ALA A 6 47.73 14.94 17.84
N ARG A 7 46.41 15.06 18.08
CA ARG A 7 45.72 15.19 19.39
C ARG A 7 45.86 16.50 20.18
N CYS A 8 44.71 17.09 20.50
CA CYS A 8 44.03 16.94 21.79
C CYS A 8 42.73 17.74 21.77
N ILE A 9 41.56 17.09 21.63
CA ILE A 9 40.64 16.75 22.73
C ILE A 9 40.27 17.96 23.60
N ARG A 10 39.07 18.50 23.37
CA ARG A 10 38.01 18.70 24.38
C ARG A 10 36.81 19.41 23.73
N ALA A 11 35.75 18.66 23.49
CA ALA A 11 34.41 19.22 23.52
C ALA A 11 33.50 18.22 24.25
N ARG A 12 33.30 18.55 25.52
CA ARG A 12 32.41 17.88 26.45
C ARG A 12 30.99 18.14 25.99
N TRP A 13 30.30 17.14 25.47
CA TRP A 13 28.85 17.18 25.29
C TRP A 13 28.24 15.90 25.86
N ARG A 14 27.77 16.01 27.10
CA ARG A 14 26.73 15.13 27.65
C ARG A 14 25.39 15.60 27.11
N ARG A 15 24.86 14.86 26.13
CA ARG A 15 23.44 14.47 26.05
C ARG A 15 23.32 13.43 24.94
N ARG A 16 23.51 12.17 25.31
CA ARG A 16 23.04 11.05 24.49
C ARG A 16 21.52 11.12 24.54
N LEU A 17 20.92 11.83 23.58
CA LEU A 17 19.54 11.57 23.19
C LEU A 17 19.54 10.16 22.62
N VAL A 18 19.20 9.18 23.45
CA VAL A 18 18.84 7.84 22.97
C VAL A 18 17.58 8.04 22.14
N ASN A 19 17.73 8.21 20.82
CA ASN A 19 16.61 8.06 19.92
C ASN A 19 16.22 6.59 19.97
N ARG A 20 14.98 6.30 20.37
CA ARG A 20 14.43 4.95 20.60
C ARG A 20 14.36 4.06 19.33
N SER A 21 14.98 4.47 18.23
CA SER A 21 14.82 3.89 16.89
C SER A 21 16.04 3.10 16.40
N ASP A 22 17.18 3.11 17.10
CA ASP A 22 18.37 2.34 16.68
C ASP A 22 18.36 0.87 17.15
N ALA A 23 17.38 0.49 17.97
CA ALA A 23 17.27 -0.88 18.46
C ALA A 23 16.71 -1.78 17.35
N VAL A 24 17.60 -2.52 16.69
CA VAL A 24 17.21 -3.64 15.83
C VAL A 24 16.57 -4.70 16.72
N ILE A 25 15.28 -4.96 16.51
CA ILE A 25 14.50 -5.96 17.24
C ILE A 25 14.62 -7.36 16.60
N GLY A 26 15.07 -7.42 15.34
CA GLY A 26 15.31 -8.67 14.62
C GLY A 26 15.72 -8.44 13.17
N HIS A 27 15.85 -9.53 12.43
CA HIS A 27 16.16 -9.50 11.00
C HIS A 27 15.00 -10.11 10.20
N ALA A 28 14.77 -9.59 9.01
CA ALA A 28 13.78 -10.09 8.08
C ALA A 28 14.36 -10.18 6.67
N VAL A 29 13.72 -11.01 5.83
CA VAL A 29 14.03 -11.14 4.42
C VAL A 29 12.83 -10.60 3.64
N ASP A 30 13.10 -9.75 2.65
CA ASP A 30 12.05 -9.26 1.76
C ASP A 30 11.69 -10.30 0.67
N VAL A 31 10.68 -9.97 -0.14
CA VAL A 31 10.20 -10.81 -1.26
C VAL A 31 11.27 -11.06 -2.35
N TRP A 32 12.32 -10.25 -2.39
CA TRP A 32 13.42 -10.36 -3.35
C TRP A 32 14.66 -11.06 -2.77
N GLY A 33 14.62 -11.46 -1.50
CA GLY A 33 15.75 -12.09 -0.81
C GLY A 33 16.74 -11.12 -0.17
N GLY A 34 16.43 -9.81 -0.16
CA GLY A 34 17.23 -8.79 0.51
C GLY A 34 17.10 -8.87 2.04
N GLY A 35 18.21 -8.66 2.75
CA GLY A 35 18.26 -8.64 4.21
C GLY A 35 17.84 -7.28 4.77
N TRP A 36 17.05 -7.30 5.84
CA TRP A 36 16.55 -6.10 6.50
C TRP A 36 16.71 -6.20 8.00
N ASP A 37 17.24 -5.13 8.59
CA ASP A 37 17.24 -4.92 10.03
C ASP A 37 15.91 -4.31 10.47
N VAL A 38 15.12 -5.08 11.19
CA VAL A 38 13.80 -4.68 11.68
C VAL A 38 13.95 -3.87 12.95
N SER A 39 13.32 -2.69 12.99
CA SER A 39 13.28 -1.82 14.17
C SER A 39 11.90 -1.75 14.82
N GLU A 40 10.85 -1.96 14.02
CA GLU A 40 9.47 -1.84 14.48
C GLU A 40 8.61 -2.90 13.78
N GLN A 41 7.67 -3.46 14.54
CA GLN A 41 6.68 -4.41 14.05
C GLN A 41 5.29 -3.88 14.38
N ARG A 42 4.42 -3.81 13.36
CA ARG A 42 3.01 -3.41 13.51
C ARG A 42 2.11 -4.59 13.23
N THR A 43 1.39 -5.03 14.24
CA THR A 43 0.39 -6.09 14.12
C THR A 43 -0.74 -5.62 13.20
N THR A 44 -1.21 -6.50 12.32
CA THR A 44 -2.41 -6.25 11.50
C THR A 44 -3.57 -7.10 12.00
N SER A 45 -4.79 -6.72 11.63
CA SER A 45 -6.00 -7.52 11.86
C SER A 45 -6.04 -8.83 11.07
N HIS A 46 -5.12 -9.01 10.10
CA HIS A 46 -5.08 -10.14 9.18
C HIS A 46 -4.20 -11.30 9.67
N GLY A 47 -3.73 -11.27 10.92
CA GLY A 47 -2.95 -12.37 11.53
C GLY A 47 -1.46 -12.39 11.18
N TRP A 48 -0.96 -11.37 10.47
CA TRP A 48 0.47 -11.16 10.21
C TRP A 48 0.87 -9.72 10.54
N SER A 49 2.17 -9.46 10.64
CA SER A 49 2.68 -8.14 11.03
C SER A 49 3.42 -7.45 9.88
N VAL A 50 3.22 -6.13 9.78
CA VAL A 50 4.03 -5.27 8.91
C VAL A 50 5.33 -4.95 9.63
N LEU A 51 6.45 -5.22 8.99
CA LEU A 51 7.78 -4.95 9.52
C LEU A 51 8.29 -3.62 8.96
N LEU A 52 8.92 -2.81 9.81
CA LEU A 52 9.60 -1.59 9.43
C LEU A 52 11.06 -1.67 9.85
N GLY A 53 11.95 -1.20 8.99
CA GLY A 53 13.37 -1.34 9.18
C GLY A 53 14.21 -0.66 8.13
N TRP A 54 15.47 -1.06 8.06
CA TRP A 54 16.43 -0.61 7.06
C TRP A 54 17.02 -1.81 6.32
N PRO A 55 17.41 -1.65 5.06
CA PRO A 55 18.27 -2.62 4.39
C PRO A 55 19.56 -2.82 5.21
N ASP A 56 20.03 -4.05 5.33
CA ASP A 56 21.26 -4.39 6.04
C ASP A 56 22.53 -3.88 5.33
N ASP A 57 22.42 -3.61 4.03
CA ASP A 57 23.50 -3.19 3.13
C ASP A 57 23.69 -1.66 3.03
N VAL A 58 22.86 -0.85 3.70
CA VAL A 58 22.90 0.62 3.62
C VAL A 58 23.43 1.26 4.90
N GLU A 59 24.46 2.11 4.77
CA GLU A 59 25.05 2.83 5.89
C GLU A 59 24.06 3.83 6.53
N ARG A 60 23.83 3.69 7.83
CA ARG A 60 22.89 4.54 8.61
C ARG A 60 23.57 5.87 8.94
N GLY A 61 23.05 7.01 8.47
CA GLY A 61 23.75 8.28 8.66
C GLY A 61 23.02 9.55 8.22
N ARG A 62 23.75 10.68 8.28
CA ARG A 62 23.28 12.10 8.26
C ARG A 62 22.67 12.53 6.91
N GLY A 63 21.51 11.94 6.59
CA GLY A 63 20.80 12.07 5.30
C GLY A 63 19.96 10.82 4.96
N GLY A 64 20.03 9.79 5.81
CA GLY A 64 19.43 8.48 5.61
C GLY A 64 17.92 8.51 5.51
N GLN A 65 17.40 7.66 4.63
CA GLN A 65 15.98 7.37 4.56
C GLN A 65 15.51 6.83 5.93
N GLY A 66 14.40 7.37 6.44
CA GLY A 66 13.75 6.82 7.62
C GLY A 66 13.38 5.35 7.42
N ALA A 67 13.08 4.64 8.51
CA ALA A 67 12.68 3.24 8.46
C ALA A 67 11.58 3.03 7.40
N ALA A 68 11.84 2.12 6.46
CA ALA A 68 10.92 1.78 5.39
C ALA A 68 10.18 0.48 5.75
N VAL A 69 9.04 0.27 5.10
CA VAL A 69 8.28 -0.98 5.26
C VAL A 69 9.02 -2.09 4.50
N VAL A 70 9.32 -3.18 5.21
CA VAL A 70 9.90 -4.39 4.61
C VAL A 70 8.81 -5.10 3.83
N LEU A 71 9.07 -5.38 2.56
CA LEU A 71 8.13 -6.06 1.70
C LEU A 71 8.19 -7.58 1.89
N THR A 72 7.53 -8.08 2.92
CA THR A 72 7.47 -9.52 3.21
C THR A 72 6.53 -10.27 2.25
N GLN A 73 6.70 -11.59 2.13
CA GLN A 73 5.85 -12.43 1.29
C GLN A 73 4.34 -12.28 1.59
N PRO A 74 3.87 -12.32 2.86
CA PRO A 74 2.45 -12.15 3.16
C PRO A 74 1.91 -10.76 2.78
N LEU A 75 2.74 -9.72 2.94
CA LEU A 75 2.39 -8.36 2.54
C LEU A 75 2.27 -8.25 1.02
N ALA A 76 3.19 -8.83 0.26
CA ALA A 76 3.15 -8.83 -1.20
C ALA A 76 1.91 -9.56 -1.75
N GLN A 77 1.58 -10.72 -1.17
CA GLN A 77 0.37 -11.46 -1.54
C GLN A 77 -0.89 -10.63 -1.27
N TYR A 78 -1.01 -10.07 -0.05
CA TYR A 78 -2.15 -9.24 0.32
C TYR A 78 -2.33 -8.03 -0.62
N LEU A 79 -1.23 -7.35 -0.98
CA LEU A 79 -1.27 -6.22 -1.92
C LEU A 79 -1.66 -6.63 -3.34
N THR A 80 -1.38 -7.88 -3.74
CA THR A 80 -1.74 -8.39 -5.07
C THR A 80 -3.24 -8.69 -5.15
N GLU A 81 -3.79 -9.30 -4.11
CA GLU A 81 -5.21 -9.71 -4.06
C GLU A 81 -6.16 -8.53 -3.82
N LYS A 82 -5.75 -7.55 -3.02
CA LYS A 82 -6.62 -6.44 -2.60
C LYS A 82 -6.52 -5.25 -3.54
N ARG A 83 -7.63 -4.52 -3.67
CA ARG A 83 -7.65 -3.25 -4.39
C ARG A 83 -6.90 -2.19 -3.60
N PRO A 84 -6.30 -1.18 -4.26
CA PRO A 84 -5.59 -0.10 -3.55
C PRO A 84 -6.41 0.67 -2.52
N ARG A 85 -7.75 0.67 -2.64
CA ARG A 85 -8.66 1.34 -1.70
C ARG A 85 -9.10 0.45 -0.54
N ASP A 86 -9.03 -0.87 -0.72
CA ASP A 86 -9.50 -1.87 0.24
C ASP A 86 -8.34 -2.40 1.12
N VAL A 87 -7.14 -1.87 0.91
CA VAL A 87 -5.97 -2.15 1.75
C VAL A 87 -6.18 -1.48 3.10
N ASP A 88 -6.41 -2.31 4.11
CA ASP A 88 -6.48 -1.89 5.51
C ASP A 88 -5.22 -2.37 6.23
N LEU A 89 -4.22 -1.49 6.29
CA LEU A 89 -2.93 -1.75 6.93
C LEU A 89 -2.53 -0.55 7.79
N PRO A 90 -1.75 -0.77 8.88
CA PRO A 90 -1.26 0.28 9.78
C PRO A 90 -0.11 1.11 9.16
N ILE A 91 -0.22 1.43 7.87
CA ILE A 91 0.74 2.19 7.07
C ILE A 91 0.02 3.20 6.18
N GLY A 92 0.70 4.30 5.84
CA GLY A 92 0.10 5.36 5.04
C GLY A 92 -0.18 4.94 3.59
N ARG A 93 -1.22 5.53 2.98
CA ARG A 93 -1.60 5.30 1.57
C ARG A 93 -0.46 5.54 0.57
N THR A 94 0.43 6.49 0.86
CA THR A 94 1.62 6.77 0.04
C THR A 94 2.59 5.60 0.03
N VAL A 95 2.77 4.95 1.19
CA VAL A 95 3.63 3.76 1.31
C VAL A 95 3.01 2.60 0.55
N ILE A 96 1.71 2.35 0.70
CA ILE A 96 0.98 1.31 -0.05
C ILE A 96 1.14 1.52 -1.56
N LYS A 97 0.97 2.75 -2.06
CA LYS A 97 1.17 3.06 -3.49
C LYS A 97 2.60 2.78 -3.94
N ARG A 98 3.60 3.18 -3.14
CA ARG A 98 5.02 2.90 -3.42
C ARG A 98 5.25 1.39 -3.51
N LEU A 99 4.84 0.62 -2.50
CA LEU A 99 5.05 -0.84 -2.45
C LEU A 99 4.41 -1.55 -3.65
N ARG A 100 3.21 -1.13 -4.06
CA ARG A 100 2.56 -1.69 -5.26
C ARG A 100 3.32 -1.36 -6.54
N ARG A 101 3.85 -0.15 -6.67
CA ARG A 101 4.70 0.22 -7.81
C ARG A 101 5.98 -0.61 -7.81
N ASP A 102 6.60 -0.80 -6.64
CA ASP A 102 7.84 -1.57 -6.50
C ASP A 102 7.59 -3.07 -6.85
N LEU A 103 6.39 -3.61 -6.59
CA LEU A 103 5.92 -4.92 -7.07
C LEU A 103 5.53 -4.97 -8.55
N GLY A 104 5.56 -3.85 -9.28
CA GLY A 104 5.05 -3.77 -10.65
C GLY A 104 3.54 -3.94 -10.78
N LEU A 105 2.78 -3.87 -9.68
CA LEU A 105 1.33 -4.04 -9.67
C LEU A 105 0.65 -2.78 -10.22
N ARG A 106 0.20 -2.87 -11.47
CA ARG A 106 -0.74 -1.90 -12.05
C ARG A 106 -2.16 -2.41 -11.88
N TRP A 107 -2.99 -1.66 -11.17
CA TRP A 107 -4.41 -1.97 -11.09
C TRP A 107 -5.10 -1.53 -12.38
N ASP A 108 -5.59 -2.49 -13.15
CA ASP A 108 -6.37 -2.23 -14.35
C ASP A 108 -7.84 -2.03 -13.97
N TRP A 109 -8.24 -0.76 -13.90
CA TRP A 109 -9.63 -0.42 -13.63
C TRP A 109 -10.56 -0.84 -14.77
N ASP A 110 -10.09 -0.84 -16.02
CA ASP A 110 -10.92 -1.20 -17.16
C ASP A 110 -11.20 -2.71 -17.17
N ALA A 111 -10.18 -3.53 -16.93
CA ALA A 111 -10.36 -4.98 -16.74
C ALA A 111 -11.32 -5.27 -15.57
N TRP A 112 -11.14 -4.59 -14.44
CA TRP A 112 -12.01 -4.78 -13.28
C TRP A 112 -13.49 -4.49 -13.56
N TRP A 113 -13.77 -3.43 -14.33
CA TRP A 113 -15.12 -3.07 -14.78
C TRP A 113 -15.66 -4.03 -15.83
N SER A 114 -14.83 -4.49 -16.77
CA SER A 114 -15.22 -5.42 -17.83
C SER A 114 -15.63 -6.77 -17.26
N ASP A 115 -14.87 -7.31 -16.30
CA ASP A 115 -15.21 -8.58 -15.61
C ASP A 115 -16.55 -8.51 -14.88
N ARG A 116 -17.02 -7.31 -14.55
CA ARG A 116 -18.26 -7.03 -13.79
C ARG A 116 -19.28 -6.30 -14.64
N ALA A 117 -19.09 -6.26 -15.95
CA ALA A 117 -19.99 -5.54 -16.84
C ALA A 117 -21.39 -6.14 -16.77
N ASP A 118 -21.52 -7.47 -16.67
CA ASP A 118 -22.80 -8.17 -16.58
C ASP A 118 -23.56 -7.84 -15.30
N ASP A 119 -22.89 -7.91 -14.14
CA ASP A 119 -23.43 -7.49 -12.84
C ASP A 119 -23.84 -6.00 -12.87
N LEU A 120 -23.03 -5.17 -13.53
CA LEU A 120 -23.32 -3.75 -13.70
C LEU A 120 -24.54 -3.52 -14.60
N ARG A 121 -24.93 -4.43 -15.51
CA ARG A 121 -26.19 -4.28 -16.29
C ARG A 121 -27.40 -4.83 -15.55
N SER A 122 -27.21 -5.96 -14.85
CA SER A 122 -28.32 -6.73 -14.26
C SER A 122 -28.79 -6.16 -12.93
N MET A 123 -27.89 -5.61 -12.11
CA MET A 123 -28.20 -5.17 -10.75
C MET A 123 -28.55 -3.67 -10.66
N LYS A 124 -29.31 -3.31 -9.61
CA LYS A 124 -29.46 -1.90 -9.19
C LYS A 124 -28.10 -1.33 -8.77
N LEU A 125 -27.87 -0.05 -9.07
CA LEU A 125 -26.58 0.61 -8.84
C LEU A 125 -26.16 0.58 -7.37
N GLU A 126 -27.13 0.71 -6.46
CA GLU A 126 -26.93 0.68 -5.01
C GLU A 126 -26.49 -0.71 -4.54
N ALA A 127 -27.12 -1.75 -5.08
CA ALA A 127 -26.76 -3.14 -4.77
C ALA A 127 -25.36 -3.47 -5.31
N PHE A 128 -25.05 -3.05 -6.53
CA PHE A 128 -23.73 -3.20 -7.12
C PHE A 128 -22.65 -2.45 -6.31
N ALA A 129 -22.93 -1.20 -5.93
CA ALA A 129 -22.04 -0.37 -5.13
C ALA A 129 -21.74 -1.01 -3.76
N ALA A 130 -22.77 -1.52 -3.09
CA ALA A 130 -22.64 -2.21 -1.81
C ALA A 130 -21.87 -3.53 -1.94
N GLN A 131 -22.20 -4.36 -2.93
CA GLN A 131 -21.57 -5.67 -3.13
C GLN A 131 -20.10 -5.56 -3.53
N HIS A 132 -19.75 -4.60 -4.39
CA HIS A 132 -18.42 -4.51 -4.95
C HIS A 132 -17.56 -3.41 -4.33
N GLY A 133 -18.04 -2.67 -3.33
CA GLY A 133 -17.25 -1.65 -2.62
C GLY A 133 -16.87 -0.45 -3.50
N CYS A 134 -17.78 0.02 -4.35
CA CYS A 134 -17.59 1.20 -5.18
C CYS A 134 -18.71 2.24 -4.94
N SER A 135 -18.53 3.47 -5.42
CA SER A 135 -19.57 4.49 -5.28
C SER A 135 -20.64 4.32 -6.36
N VAL A 136 -21.90 4.62 -6.00
CA VAL A 136 -23.04 4.64 -6.94
C VAL A 136 -22.76 5.55 -8.14
N GLY A 137 -22.13 6.72 -7.91
CA GLY A 137 -21.74 7.63 -8.97
C GLY A 137 -20.74 7.03 -9.97
N ALA A 138 -19.74 6.29 -9.49
CA ALA A 138 -18.76 5.63 -10.37
C ALA A 138 -19.43 4.50 -11.18
N ALA A 139 -20.31 3.72 -10.54
CA ALA A 139 -21.08 2.67 -11.22
C ALA A 139 -22.02 3.26 -12.29
N SER A 140 -22.69 4.37 -11.99
CA SER A 140 -23.59 5.07 -12.93
C SER A 140 -22.83 5.59 -14.16
N GLN A 141 -21.69 6.28 -13.94
CA GLN A 141 -20.86 6.79 -15.02
C GLN A 141 -20.34 5.66 -15.91
N ARG A 142 -19.89 4.54 -15.31
CA ARG A 142 -19.42 3.40 -16.10
C ARG A 142 -20.55 2.74 -16.89
N ARG A 143 -21.75 2.64 -16.32
CA ARG A 143 -22.94 2.12 -17.00
C ARG A 143 -23.34 3.00 -18.19
N ALA A 144 -23.31 4.32 -18.01
CA ALA A 144 -23.54 5.28 -19.08
C ALA A 144 -22.47 5.19 -20.19
N ALA A 145 -21.19 5.04 -19.82
CA ALA A 145 -20.09 4.87 -20.78
C ALA A 145 -20.18 3.58 -21.60
N LEU A 146 -20.83 2.54 -21.06
CA LEU A 146 -21.15 1.29 -21.77
C LEU A 146 -22.38 1.41 -22.70
N GLY A 147 -22.97 2.61 -22.83
CA GLY A 147 -24.15 2.85 -23.67
C GLY A 147 -25.46 2.29 -23.07
N LEU A 148 -25.44 1.85 -21.81
CA LEU A 148 -26.60 1.32 -21.12
C LEU A 148 -27.37 2.47 -20.46
N HIS A 149 -28.01 3.28 -21.29
CA HIS A 149 -29.13 4.07 -20.79
C HIS A 149 -30.13 3.08 -20.21
N HIS A 150 -30.49 3.26 -18.93
CA HIS A 150 -31.63 2.60 -18.34
C HIS A 150 -32.82 2.90 -19.25
N GLN A 151 -33.21 1.94 -20.09
CA GLN A 151 -34.52 1.96 -20.68
C GLN A 151 -35.47 1.83 -19.49
N SER A 152 -35.94 2.97 -18.98
CA SER A 152 -37.17 2.97 -18.23
C SER A 152 -38.21 2.42 -19.20
N ARG A 153 -38.54 1.13 -19.08
CA ARG A 153 -39.85 0.67 -19.54
C ARG A 153 -40.85 1.48 -18.74
N ASN A 154 -41.35 2.56 -19.32
CA ASN A 154 -42.63 3.14 -18.93
C ASN A 154 -43.68 2.11 -19.36
N PRO A 155 -44.40 1.46 -18.43
CA PRO A 155 -45.56 0.68 -18.78
C PRO A 155 -46.78 1.60 -18.74
N ASP A 156 -46.88 2.58 -19.65
CA ASP A 156 -48.09 3.40 -19.73
C ASP A 156 -48.33 3.86 -21.17
N THR A 157 -49.19 3.14 -21.90
CA THR A 157 -50.20 3.77 -22.77
C THR A 157 -51.36 2.80 -22.99
N PRO A 158 -52.61 3.12 -22.58
CA PRO A 158 -53.78 2.35 -22.96
C PRO A 158 -54.02 2.52 -24.47
N ILE A 159 -54.23 1.39 -25.14
CA ILE A 159 -54.69 1.35 -26.53
C ILE A 159 -56.16 1.80 -26.51
N CYS A 160 -56.46 2.88 -27.24
CA CYS A 160 -57.81 3.36 -27.49
C CYS A 160 -58.68 2.32 -28.20
#